data_AF-A0A848GUG9-F1
#
_entry.id   AF-A0A848GUG9-F1
#
_cell.length_a   1.000
_cell.length_b   1.000
_cell.length_c   1.000
_cell.angle_alpha   90.00
_cell.angle_beta   90.00
_cell.angle_gamma   90.00
#
_symmetry.space_group_name_H-M   'P 1'
#
loop_
_entity.id
_entity.type
_entity.pdbx_description
1 polymer ?
#
loop_
_entity_poly.entity_id
_entity_poly.type
_entity_poly.pdbx_seq_one_letter_code
_entity_poly.pdbx_strand_id
1 'polypeptide(L)'
;MPSKAEKERRKQLLAPLLQQAAETFEKGLPMPRERFHQLFDYLDEVLGIHGCDHSPGLTLSYLHAAGVEYPDAILIWLQEHGGHCDCEILANVEDLFE
;
A
#
# COMPACT_ATOMS: atom_id res chain seq x y z
N MET A 1 32.92 -1.19 -17.26
CA MET A 1 31.80 -0.27 -16.99
C MET A 1 30.96 -0.10 -18.26
N PRO A 2 29.62 -0.17 -18.21
CA PRO A 2 28.78 -0.01 -19.39
C PRO A 2 28.89 1.41 -19.97
N SER A 3 28.86 1.51 -21.31
CA SER A 3 28.94 2.78 -22.03
C SER A 3 27.69 3.65 -21.79
N LYS A 4 27.79 4.97 -22.04
CA LYS A 4 26.64 5.88 -21.92
C LYS A 4 25.45 5.43 -22.79
N ALA A 5 25.73 4.95 -24.01
CA ALA A 5 24.70 4.46 -24.93
C ALA A 5 24.00 3.19 -24.42
N GLU A 6 24.74 2.26 -23.80
CA GLU A 6 24.17 1.05 -23.21
C GLU A 6 23.28 1.37 -22.00
N LYS A 7 23.68 2.36 -21.17
CA LYS A 7 22.85 2.84 -20.06
C LYS A 7 21.55 3.47 -20.55
N GLU A 8 21.61 4.30 -21.60
CA GLU A 8 20.43 4.96 -22.16
C GLU A 8 19.46 3.95 -22.79
N ARG A 9 19.98 2.98 -23.54
CA ARG A 9 19.17 1.90 -24.12
C ARG A 9 18.47 1.06 -23.05
N ARG A 10 19.15 0.74 -21.94
CA ARG A 10 18.54 0.04 -20.80
C ARG A 10 17.43 0.87 -20.17
N LYS A 11 17.66 2.17 -19.97
CA LYS A 11 16.66 3.08 -19.41
C LYS A 11 15.41 3.15 -20.29
N GLN A 12 15.57 3.25 -21.61
CA GLN A 12 14.46 3.28 -22.57
C GLN A 12 13.61 2.00 -22.58
N LEU A 13 14.21 0.85 -22.26
CA LEU A 13 13.49 -0.42 -22.14
C LEU A 13 12.83 -0.60 -20.77
N LEU A 14 13.44 -0.07 -19.71
CA LEU A 14 12.94 -0.18 -18.33
C LEU A 14 11.77 0.76 -18.05
N ALA A 15 11.81 2.00 -18.57
CA ALA A 15 10.79 3.00 -18.26
C ALA A 15 9.34 2.56 -18.62
N PRO A 16 9.08 1.96 -19.80
CA PRO A 16 7.74 1.47 -20.13
C PRO A 16 7.27 0.33 -19.22
N LEU A 17 8.18 -0.56 -18.81
CA LEU A 17 7.86 -1.68 -17.92
C LEU A 17 7.47 -1.18 -16.52
N LEU A 18 8.21 -0.19 -15.99
CA LEU A 18 7.90 0.43 -14.70
C LEU A 18 6.56 1.15 -14.75
N GLN A 19 6.27 1.88 -15.83
CA GLN A 19 4.98 2.54 -16.01
C GLN A 19 3.83 1.54 -16.07
N GLN A 20 3.98 0.44 -16.83
CA GLN A 20 2.97 -0.62 -16.90
C GLN A 20 2.74 -1.29 -15.53
N ALA A 21 3.80 -1.51 -14.76
CA ALA A 21 3.69 -2.06 -13.40
C ALA A 21 2.92 -1.10 -12.48
N ALA A 22 3.26 0.20 -12.49
CA ALA A 22 2.55 1.21 -11.70
C ALA A 22 1.07 1.32 -12.09
N GLU A 23 0.75 1.32 -13.39
CA GLU A 23 -0.64 1.33 -13.86
C GLU A 23 -1.41 0.06 -13.46
N THR A 24 -0.74 -1.08 -13.45
CA THR A 24 -1.34 -2.37 -13.03
C THR A 24 -1.60 -2.37 -11.53
N PHE A 25 -0.65 -1.88 -10.73
CA PHE A 25 -0.82 -1.70 -9.29
C PHE A 25 -2.01 -0.79 -8.98
N GLU A 26 -2.05 0.40 -9.59
CA GLU A 26 -3.11 1.37 -9.34
C GLU A 26 -4.51 0.84 -9.71
N LYS A 27 -4.61 0.10 -10.82
CA LYS A 27 -5.87 -0.57 -11.22
C LYS A 27 -6.26 -1.75 -10.33
N GLY A 28 -5.30 -2.31 -9.59
CA GLY A 28 -5.51 -3.42 -8.67
C GLY A 28 -5.93 -3.00 -7.26
N LEU A 29 -5.92 -1.69 -6.96
CA LEU A 29 -6.30 -1.20 -5.64
C LEU A 29 -7.81 -1.38 -5.39
N PRO A 30 -8.21 -1.95 -4.24
CA PRO A 30 -9.61 -2.19 -3.90
C PRO A 30 -10.33 -0.94 -3.37
N MET A 31 -9.58 0.14 -3.10
CA MET A 31 -10.08 1.47 -2.79
C MET A 31 -9.11 2.53 -3.35
N PRO A 32 -9.54 3.81 -3.52
CA PRO A 32 -8.66 4.86 -4.02
C PRO A 32 -7.37 4.99 -3.20
N ARG A 33 -6.24 5.24 -3.88
CA ARG A 33 -4.92 5.46 -3.27
C ARG A 33 -4.95 6.48 -2.13
N GLU A 34 -5.69 7.57 -2.28
CA GLU A 34 -5.81 8.61 -1.26
C GLU A 34 -6.41 8.08 0.04
N ARG A 35 -7.32 7.09 -0.03
CA ARG A 35 -7.89 6.45 1.16
C ARG A 35 -6.91 5.52 1.86
N PHE A 36 -5.97 4.91 1.12
CA PHE A 36 -4.87 4.15 1.72
C PHE A 36 -3.94 5.07 2.50
N HIS A 37 -3.52 6.19 1.92
CA HIS A 37 -2.67 7.17 2.64
C HIS A 37 -3.36 7.67 3.92
N GLN A 38 -4.65 7.99 3.87
CA GLN A 38 -5.38 8.40 5.08
C GLN A 38 -5.47 7.29 6.14
N LEU A 39 -5.57 6.02 5.71
CA LEU A 39 -5.50 4.88 6.62
C LEU A 39 -4.10 4.78 7.25
N PHE A 40 -3.03 4.92 6.47
CA PHE A 40 -1.66 4.86 6.99
C PHE A 40 -1.40 5.99 7.99
N ASP A 41 -1.75 7.23 7.66
CA ASP A 41 -1.64 8.37 8.57
C ASP A 41 -2.38 8.11 9.89
N TYR A 42 -3.60 7.57 9.83
CA TYR A 42 -4.38 7.21 11.01
C TYR A 42 -3.71 6.10 11.85
N LEU A 43 -3.18 5.07 11.20
CA LEU A 43 -2.51 3.98 11.89
C LEU A 43 -1.22 4.45 12.56
N ASP A 44 -0.41 5.28 11.90
CA ASP A 44 0.84 5.80 12.44
C ASP A 44 0.57 6.64 13.72
N GLU A 45 -0.43 7.51 13.67
CA GLU A 45 -0.85 8.32 14.83
C GLU A 45 -1.32 7.44 16.01
N VAL A 46 -2.22 6.49 15.77
CA VAL A 46 -2.83 5.71 16.85
C VAL A 46 -1.86 4.67 17.42
N LEU A 47 -1.07 4.01 16.57
CA LEU A 47 -0.07 3.03 17.00
C LEU A 47 1.09 3.70 17.74
N GLY A 48 1.47 4.93 17.37
CA GLY A 48 2.46 5.71 18.11
C GLY A 48 2.07 5.97 19.58
N ILE A 49 0.77 5.97 19.88
CA ILE A 49 0.25 6.21 21.24
C ILE A 49 -0.01 4.89 21.99
N HIS A 50 -0.68 3.94 21.33
CA HIS A 50 -1.22 2.74 21.99
C HIS A 50 -0.41 1.47 21.74
N GLY A 51 0.48 1.48 20.75
CA GLY A 51 1.15 0.27 20.25
C GLY A 51 0.20 -0.66 19.49
N CYS A 52 0.76 -1.71 18.90
CA CYS A 52 -0.01 -2.72 18.16
C CYS A 52 -0.43 -3.88 19.06
N ASP A 53 -1.68 -4.32 18.94
CA ASP A 53 -2.23 -5.49 19.62
C ASP A 53 -2.18 -6.77 18.77
N HIS A 54 -1.46 -6.73 17.64
CA HIS A 54 -1.34 -7.78 16.62
C HIS A 54 -2.67 -8.17 15.96
N SER A 55 -3.64 -7.26 15.94
CA SER A 55 -4.89 -7.40 15.18
C SER A 55 -4.98 -6.31 14.09
N PRO A 56 -5.89 -6.45 13.11
CA PRO A 56 -6.27 -5.39 12.19
C PRO A 56 -7.46 -4.56 12.72
N GLY A 57 -7.61 -4.47 14.05
CA GLY A 57 -8.78 -3.90 14.70
C GLY A 57 -8.95 -2.40 14.43
N LEU A 58 -7.84 -1.64 14.41
CA LEU A 58 -7.88 -0.21 14.12
C LEU A 58 -8.22 0.02 12.64
N THR A 59 -7.64 -0.78 11.74
CA THR A 59 -7.94 -0.76 10.31
C THR A 59 -9.42 -1.01 10.04
N LEU A 60 -9.99 -2.09 10.60
CA LEU A 60 -11.42 -2.38 10.44
C LEU A 60 -12.30 -1.24 10.97
N SER A 61 -11.98 -0.72 12.15
CA SER A 61 -12.71 0.41 12.75
C SER A 61 -12.67 1.65 11.85
N TYR A 62 -11.50 1.95 11.27
CA TYR A 62 -11.33 3.05 10.33
C TYR A 62 -12.14 2.86 9.05
N LEU A 63 -12.07 1.68 8.42
CA LEU A 63 -12.81 1.39 7.18
C LEU A 63 -14.32 1.53 7.36
N HIS A 64 -14.85 1.06 8.49
CA HIS A 64 -16.25 1.23 8.84
C HIS A 64 -16.61 2.71 9.08
N ALA A 65 -15.79 3.45 9.82
CA ALA A 65 -16.02 4.87 10.08
C ALA A 65 -15.93 5.73 8.81
N ALA A 66 -15.05 5.37 7.88
CA ALA A 66 -14.87 6.05 6.60
C ALA A 66 -15.95 5.70 5.55
N GLY A 67 -16.92 4.86 5.91
CA GLY A 67 -18.04 4.45 5.04
C GLY A 67 -17.59 3.64 3.82
N VAL A 68 -16.52 2.85 3.96
CA VAL A 68 -16.08 1.94 2.88
C VAL A 68 -17.13 0.84 2.69
N GLU A 69 -17.58 0.65 1.45
CA GLU A 69 -18.70 -0.26 1.14
C GLU A 69 -18.34 -1.74 1.36
N TYR A 70 -17.08 -2.12 1.09
CA TYR A 70 -16.59 -3.50 1.16
C TYR A 70 -15.33 -3.62 2.03
N PRO A 71 -15.41 -3.40 3.36
CA PRO A 71 -14.25 -3.40 4.25
C PRO A 71 -13.52 -4.75 4.26
N ASP A 72 -14.25 -5.86 4.17
CA ASP A 72 -13.66 -7.22 4.12
C ASP A 72 -12.78 -7.42 2.88
N ALA A 73 -13.17 -6.84 1.73
CA ALA A 73 -12.37 -6.93 0.51
C ALA A 73 -11.06 -6.14 0.63
N ILE A 74 -11.09 -4.98 1.30
CA ILE A 74 -9.87 -4.22 1.61
C ILE A 74 -8.98 -5.04 2.54
N LEU A 75 -9.56 -5.64 3.59
CA LEU A 75 -8.80 -6.43 4.56
C LEU A 75 -8.13 -7.66 3.92
N ILE A 76 -8.84 -8.38 3.04
CA ILE A 76 -8.26 -9.51 2.29
C ILE A 76 -7.08 -9.02 1.45
N TRP A 77 -7.25 -7.92 0.72
CA TRP A 77 -6.17 -7.36 -0.10
C TRP A 77 -4.96 -6.95 0.74
N LEU A 78 -5.18 -6.33 1.91
CA LEU A 78 -4.10 -5.99 2.85
C LEU A 78 -3.34 -7.24 3.30
N GLN A 79 -4.04 -8.32 3.65
CA GLN A 79 -3.43 -9.59 4.06
C GLN A 79 -2.63 -10.26 2.94
N GLU A 80 -3.14 -10.23 1.70
CA GLU A 80 -2.41 -10.72 0.51
C GLU A 80 -1.08 -9.99 0.29
N HIS A 81 -0.99 -8.73 0.75
CA HIS A 81 0.21 -7.89 0.70
C HIS A 81 0.98 -7.86 2.03
N GLY A 82 0.69 -8.80 2.94
CA GLY A 82 1.45 -8.99 4.18
C GLY A 82 0.99 -8.16 5.37
N GLY A 83 -0.13 -7.43 5.28
CA GLY A 83 -0.71 -6.66 6.38
C GLY A 83 -1.75 -7.45 7.18
N HIS A 84 -1.31 -8.27 8.15
CA HIS A 84 -2.23 -9.06 8.99
C HIS A 84 -2.55 -8.37 10.34
N CYS A 85 -1.64 -7.52 10.86
CA CYS A 85 -1.91 -6.55 11.92
C CYS A 85 -1.85 -5.11 11.40
N ASP A 86 -2.40 -4.17 12.17
CA ASP A 86 -2.26 -2.72 11.95
C ASP A 86 -0.78 -2.30 11.78
N CYS A 87 0.13 -2.94 12.52
CA CYS A 87 1.58 -2.72 12.43
C CYS A 87 2.22 -3.15 11.11
N GLU A 88 1.78 -4.28 10.57
CA GLU A 88 2.28 -4.88 9.34
C GLU A 88 1.71 -4.15 8.13
N ILE A 89 0.52 -3.56 8.26
CA ILE A 89 -0.04 -2.70 7.22
C ILE A 89 0.92 -1.52 6.97
N LEU A 90 1.37 -0.83 8.02
CA LEU A 90 2.41 0.21 7.87
C LEU A 90 3.73 -0.38 7.37
N ALA A 91 4.23 -1.45 8.00
CA ALA A 91 5.57 -1.95 7.68
C ALA A 91 5.70 -2.63 6.31
N ASN A 92 4.63 -3.20 5.75
CA ASN A 92 4.68 -3.99 4.52
C ASN A 92 3.87 -3.38 3.38
N VAL A 93 2.71 -2.79 3.68
CA VAL A 93 1.77 -2.32 2.66
C VAL A 93 2.07 -0.88 2.27
N GLU A 94 2.42 -0.01 3.22
CA GLU A 94 2.74 1.39 2.93
C GLU A 94 3.91 1.52 1.93
N ASP A 95 4.94 0.68 2.08
CA ASP A 95 6.08 0.58 1.16
C ASP A 95 5.69 0.34 -0.31
N LEU A 96 4.51 -0.24 -0.57
CA LEU A 96 4.02 -0.47 -1.94
C LEU A 96 3.53 0.81 -2.62
N PHE A 97 3.35 1.89 -1.85
CA PHE A 97 2.83 3.18 -2.33
C PHE A 97 3.94 4.21 -2.61
N GLU A 98 5.21 3.89 -2.33
CA GLU A 98 6.41 4.67 -2.65
C GLU A 98 6.97 4.43 -4.08
#